data_AF-A0A962V5X5-F1
#
_entry.id   AF-A0A962V5X5-F1
#
_cell.length_a   1.000
_cell.length_b   1.000
_cell.length_c   1.000
_cell.angle_alpha   90.00
_cell.angle_beta   90.00
_cell.angle_gamma   90.00
#
_symmetry.space_group_name_H-M   'P 1'
#
loop_
_entity.id
_entity.type
_entity.pdbx_description
1 polymer ?
#
loop_
_entity_poly.entity_id
_entity_poly.type
_entity_poly.pdbx_seq_one_letter_code
_entity_poly.pdbx_strand_id
1 'polypeptide(L)'
;MTTQQLLIDGTWRAASNAETIPMLCPSDGTIFAQIARAGSSDVDAAVRAARKAFDTGPWGRMPALERGRLLSKLALAVADHSEELAQLEARDTGKPLKQARADLVA
;
A
#
# COMPACT_ATOMS: atom_id res chain seq x y z
N MET A 1 -18.48 -6.58 0.04
CA MET A 1 -17.03 -6.38 0.26
C MET A 1 -16.69 -4.97 -0.15
N THR A 2 -15.94 -4.24 0.67
CA THR A 2 -15.46 -2.90 0.30
C THR A 2 -14.26 -3.04 -0.63
N THR A 3 -14.24 -2.28 -1.73
CA THR A 3 -13.12 -2.26 -2.67
C THR A 3 -12.04 -1.31 -2.18
N GLN A 4 -10.80 -1.79 -2.08
CA GLN A 4 -9.64 -0.96 -1.78
C GLN A 4 -9.30 -0.08 -2.99
N GLN A 5 -9.17 1.21 -2.73
CA GLN A 5 -9.03 2.25 -3.74
C GLN A 5 -7.56 2.50 -4.11
N LEU A 6 -7.32 3.25 -5.19
CA LEU A 6 -6.01 3.77 -5.53
C LEU A 6 -5.72 5.02 -4.69
N LEU A 7 -4.52 5.11 -4.11
CA LEU A 7 -4.03 6.35 -3.49
C LEU A 7 -3.14 7.09 -4.48
N ILE A 8 -3.65 8.17 -5.09
CA ILE A 8 -2.93 8.98 -6.09
C ILE A 8 -3.06 10.46 -5.72
N ASP A 9 -1.93 11.17 -5.69
CA ASP A 9 -1.84 12.60 -5.30
C ASP A 9 -2.49 12.88 -3.92
N GLY A 10 -2.26 11.97 -2.96
CA GLY A 10 -2.81 12.07 -1.60
C GLY A 10 -4.31 11.79 -1.47
N THR A 11 -4.98 11.35 -2.54
CA THR A 11 -6.42 11.11 -2.54
C THR A 11 -6.74 9.66 -2.87
N TRP A 12 -7.64 9.06 -2.08
CA TRP A 12 -8.23 7.75 -2.39
C TRP A 12 -9.28 7.90 -3.48
N ARG A 13 -9.18 7.08 -4.54
CA ARG A 13 -10.15 7.07 -5.65
C ARG A 13 -10.26 5.69 -6.29
N ALA A 14 -11.41 5.40 -6.90
CA ALA A 14 -11.57 4.22 -7.75
C ALA A 14 -10.62 4.25 -8.97
N ALA A 15 -10.40 3.09 -9.60
CA ALA A 15 -9.73 3.04 -10.90
C ALA A 15 -10.53 3.81 -11.95
N SER A 16 -9.83 4.46 -12.87
CA SER A 16 -10.46 5.29 -13.92
C SER A 16 -11.37 4.51 -14.87
N ASN A 17 -11.14 3.20 -15.02
CA ASN A 17 -11.96 2.26 -15.79
C ASN A 17 -13.02 1.54 -14.93
N ALA A 18 -13.11 1.85 -13.63
CA ALA A 18 -13.96 1.17 -12.65
C ALA A 18 -13.76 -0.35 -12.50
N GLU A 19 -12.68 -0.92 -13.06
CA GLU A 19 -12.37 -2.33 -12.94
C GLU A 19 -11.80 -2.68 -11.56
N THR A 20 -11.99 -3.94 -11.14
CA THR A 20 -11.51 -4.46 -9.85
C THR A 20 -10.91 -5.85 -10.00
N ILE A 21 -10.01 -6.23 -9.10
CA ILE A 21 -9.43 -7.59 -9.00
C ILE A 21 -9.87 -8.21 -7.65
N PRO A 22 -10.41 -9.44 -7.65
CA PRO A 22 -10.62 -10.19 -6.42
C PRO A 22 -9.30 -10.71 -5.87
N MET A 23 -9.05 -10.52 -4.58
CA MET A 23 -7.92 -11.11 -3.88
C MET A 23 -8.33 -12.43 -3.25
N LEU A 24 -7.63 -13.49 -3.61
CA LEU A 24 -7.92 -14.86 -3.16
C LEU A 24 -6.87 -15.30 -2.15
N CYS A 25 -7.32 -15.96 -1.09
CA CYS A 25 -6.43 -16.65 -0.16
C CYS A 25 -5.91 -17.93 -0.83
N PRO A 26 -4.59 -18.09 -1.04
CA PRO A 26 -4.04 -19.26 -1.74
C PRO A 26 -4.28 -20.57 -1.02
N SER A 27 -4.51 -20.53 0.29
CA SER A 27 -4.65 -21.72 1.15
C SER A 27 -6.00 -22.42 0.99
N ASP A 28 -7.06 -21.68 0.67
CA ASP A 28 -8.44 -22.19 0.62
C ASP A 28 -9.26 -21.69 -0.58
N GLY A 29 -8.69 -20.81 -1.41
CA GLY A 29 -9.34 -20.23 -2.58
C GLY A 29 -10.41 -19.19 -2.26
N THR A 30 -10.59 -18.79 -1.00
CA THR A 30 -11.63 -17.84 -0.61
C THR A 30 -11.26 -16.41 -1.01
N ILE A 31 -12.23 -15.67 -1.55
CA ILE A 31 -12.05 -14.24 -1.85
C ILE A 31 -12.17 -13.46 -0.54
N PHE A 32 -11.15 -12.68 -0.20
CA PHE A 32 -11.11 -11.94 1.07
C PHE A 32 -11.04 -10.43 0.93
N ALA A 33 -10.63 -9.93 -0.23
CA ALA A 33 -10.68 -8.51 -0.55
C ALA A 33 -10.98 -8.28 -2.04
N GLN A 34 -11.29 -7.03 -2.40
CA GLN A 34 -11.27 -6.55 -3.77
C GLN A 34 -10.39 -5.31 -3.84
N ILE A 35 -9.58 -5.19 -4.89
CA ILE A 35 -8.72 -4.03 -5.12
C ILE A 35 -9.07 -3.38 -6.46
N ALA A 36 -8.87 -2.07 -6.57
CA ALA A 36 -9.00 -1.34 -7.84
C ALA A 36 -7.98 -1.84 -8.87
N ARG A 37 -8.42 -2.04 -10.12
CA ARG A 37 -7.56 -2.47 -11.24
C ARG A 37 -7.12 -1.25 -12.05
N ALA A 38 -5.99 -0.66 -11.67
CA ALA A 38 -5.46 0.53 -12.31
C ALA A 38 -5.23 0.33 -13.83
N GLY A 39 -5.67 1.29 -14.63
CA GLY A 39 -5.38 1.37 -16.07
C GLY A 39 -4.19 2.28 -16.38
N SER A 40 -3.85 2.41 -17.67
CA SER A 40 -2.75 3.29 -18.12
C SER A 40 -2.94 4.75 -17.70
N SER A 41 -4.17 5.27 -17.74
CA SER A 41 -4.52 6.63 -17.29
C SER A 41 -4.26 6.85 -15.79
N ASP A 42 -4.48 5.83 -14.95
CA ASP A 42 -4.21 5.90 -13.52
C ASP A 42 -2.70 5.92 -13.26
N VAL A 43 -1.94 5.08 -13.98
CA VAL A 43 -0.47 5.07 -13.93
C VAL A 43 0.09 6.42 -14.35
N ASP A 44 -0.37 6.97 -15.47
CA ASP A 44 0.04 8.29 -15.97
C ASP A 44 -0.24 9.39 -14.95
N ALA A 45 -1.39 9.35 -14.27
CA ALA A 45 -1.72 10.29 -13.22
C ALA A 45 -0.81 10.14 -11.99
N ALA A 46 -0.51 8.91 -11.58
CA ALA A 46 0.40 8.63 -10.47
C ALA A 46 1.83 9.11 -10.77
N VAL A 47 2.33 8.88 -11.98
CA VAL A 47 3.65 9.34 -12.43
C VAL A 47 3.72 10.87 -12.46
N ARG A 48 2.69 11.54 -13.00
CA ARG A 48 2.63 13.01 -12.98
C ARG A 48 2.60 13.57 -11.55
N ALA A 49 1.84 12.96 -10.65
CA ALA A 49 1.79 13.35 -9.24
C ALA A 49 3.16 13.17 -8.56
N ALA A 50 3.82 12.04 -8.77
CA ALA A 50 5.15 11.77 -8.25
C ALA A 50 6.20 12.76 -8.79
N ARG A 51 6.16 13.08 -10.09
CA ARG A 51 7.02 14.09 -10.72
C ARG A 51 6.83 15.46 -10.09
N LYS A 52 5.58 15.90 -9.93
CA LYS A 52 5.24 17.16 -9.26
C LYS A 52 5.75 17.19 -7.82
N ALA A 53 5.57 16.11 -7.06
CA ALA A 53 6.05 15.98 -5.70
C ALA A 53 7.58 16.05 -5.60
N PHE A 54 8.30 15.55 -6.62
CA PHE A 54 9.76 15.66 -6.71
C PHE A 54 10.23 17.07 -7.09
N ASP A 55 9.71 17.64 -8.18
CA ASP A 55 10.21 18.92 -8.72
C ASP A 55 9.81 20.12 -7.84
N THR A 56 8.58 20.09 -7.31
CA THR A 56 7.95 21.25 -6.64
C THR A 56 7.43 20.93 -5.24
N GLY A 57 7.32 19.65 -4.89
CA GLY A 57 6.77 19.22 -3.62
C GLY A 57 7.73 19.35 -2.44
N PRO A 58 7.20 19.21 -1.21
CA PRO A 58 7.98 19.39 0.00
C PRO A 58 9.04 18.30 0.19
N TRP A 59 8.79 17.07 -0.28
CA TRP A 59 9.67 15.91 -0.05
C TRP A 59 11.08 16.10 -0.64
N GLY A 60 11.18 16.58 -1.88
CA GLY A 60 12.45 16.80 -2.57
C GLY A 60 13.30 17.91 -1.92
N ARG A 61 12.66 18.87 -1.24
CA ARG A 61 13.30 20.01 -0.57
C ARG A 61 13.49 19.80 0.93
N MET A 62 12.88 18.78 1.50
CA MET A 62 12.89 18.49 2.93
C MET A 62 14.31 18.15 3.40
N PRO A 63 14.78 18.66 4.55
CA PRO A 63 16.03 18.21 5.15
C PRO A 63 16.02 16.70 5.43
N ALA A 64 17.18 16.04 5.32
CA ALA A 64 17.31 14.61 5.56
C ALA A 64 16.82 14.19 6.95
N LEU A 65 17.07 15.02 7.96
CA LEU A 65 16.59 14.81 9.33
C LEU A 65 15.06 14.75 9.43
N GLU A 66 14.36 15.64 8.72
CA GLU A 66 12.90 15.69 8.73
C GLU A 66 12.29 14.48 8.01
N ARG A 67 12.89 14.06 6.88
CA ARG A 67 12.51 12.80 6.24
C ARG A 67 12.72 11.62 7.17
N GLY A 68 13.85 11.58 7.88
CA GLY A 68 14.14 10.56 8.89
C GLY A 68 13.04 10.48 9.95
N ARG A 69 12.58 11.63 10.48
CA ARG A 69 11.48 11.68 11.45
C ARG A 69 10.17 11.11 10.90
N LEU A 70 9.83 11.39 9.63
CA LEU A 70 8.63 10.82 9.00
C LEU A 70 8.75 9.30 8.81
N LEU A 71 9.92 8.82 8.38
CA LEU A 71 10.20 7.39 8.25
C LEU A 71 10.15 6.67 9.60
N SER A 72 10.66 7.27 10.67
CA SER A 72 10.54 6.72 12.03
C SER A 72 9.09 6.64 12.49
N LYS A 73 8.26 7.65 12.18
CA LYS A 73 6.82 7.60 12.49
C LYS A 73 6.12 6.47 11.73
N LEU A 74 6.47 6.26 10.46
CA LEU A 74 5.94 5.14 9.68
C LEU A 74 6.35 3.79 10.30
N ALA A 75 7.61 3.63 10.70
CA ALA A 75 8.08 2.41 11.35
C ALA A 75 7.33 2.10 12.65
N LEU A 76 7.06 3.12 13.48
CA LEU A 76 6.25 2.97 14.68
C LEU A 76 4.81 2.53 14.34
N ALA A 77 4.18 3.16 13.36
CA ALA A 77 2.85 2.77 12.91
C ALA A 77 2.80 1.32 12.39
N VAL A 78 3.82 0.87 11.64
CA VAL A 78 3.92 -0.53 11.20
C VAL A 78 4.07 -1.47 12.41
N ALA A 79 4.88 -1.12 13.41
CA ALA A 79 5.05 -1.93 14.62
C ALA A 79 3.75 -2.04 15.43
N ASP A 80 3.04 -0.93 15.61
CA ASP A 80 1.76 -0.86 16.32
C ASP A 80 0.67 -1.74 15.66
N HIS A 81 0.75 -1.92 14.33
CA HIS A 81 -0.17 -2.74 13.54
C HIS A 81 0.41 -4.10 13.12
N SER A 82 1.52 -4.54 13.74
CA SER A 82 2.28 -5.70 13.24
C SER A 82 1.47 -6.99 13.16
N GLU A 83 0.69 -7.34 14.18
CA GLU A 83 -0.10 -8.58 14.13
C GLU A 83 -1.18 -8.56 13.03
N GLU A 84 -1.81 -7.41 12.79
CA GLU A 84 -2.79 -7.22 11.72
C GLU A 84 -2.13 -7.41 10.35
N LEU A 85 -0.99 -6.76 10.13
CA LEU A 85 -0.23 -6.86 8.89
C LEU A 85 0.28 -8.29 8.65
N ALA A 86 0.70 -9.01 9.70
CA ALA A 86 1.16 -10.39 9.58
C ALA A 86 0.03 -11.34 9.15
N GLN A 87 -1.17 -11.14 9.67
CA GLN A 87 -2.34 -11.93 9.27
C GLN A 87 -2.74 -11.64 7.83
N LEU A 88 -2.68 -10.36 7.41
CA LEU A 88 -2.97 -9.98 6.04
C LEU A 88 -1.95 -10.59 5.06
N GLU A 89 -0.66 -10.47 5.36
CA GLU A 89 0.43 -11.02 4.55
C GLU A 89 0.36 -12.55 4.45
N ALA A 90 0.11 -13.23 5.57
CA ALA A 90 -0.07 -14.69 5.58
C ALA A 90 -1.26 -15.12 4.72
N ARG A 91 -2.36 -14.36 4.78
CA ARG A 91 -3.57 -14.64 4.01
C ARG A 91 -3.39 -14.39 2.52
N ASP A 92 -2.69 -13.32 2.15
CA ASP A 92 -2.49 -12.94 0.74
C ASP A 92 -1.51 -13.86 0.02
N THR A 93 -0.43 -14.27 0.71
CA THR A 93 0.62 -15.08 0.07
C THR A 93 0.54 -16.57 0.41
N GLY A 94 -0.29 -16.98 1.38
CA GLY A 94 -0.36 -18.34 1.89
C GLY A 94 0.85 -18.78 2.72
N LYS A 95 1.73 -17.86 3.14
CA LYS A 95 2.91 -18.20 3.96
C LYS A 95 2.50 -18.52 5.40
N PRO A 96 3.24 -19.39 6.13
CA PRO A 96 2.96 -19.63 7.55
C PRO A 96 3.00 -18.32 8.36
N LEU A 97 2.08 -18.15 9.31
CA LEU A 97 1.99 -16.92 10.12
C LEU A 97 3.29 -16.61 10.89
N LYS A 98 4.04 -17.65 11.27
CA LYS A 98 5.37 -17.47 11.89
C LYS A 98 6.35 -16.75 10.96
N GLN A 99 6.33 -17.05 9.66
CA GLN A 99 7.14 -16.36 8.66
C GLN A 99 6.64 -14.92 8.45
N ALA A 100 5.33 -14.73 8.30
CA ALA A 100 4.75 -13.40 8.13
C ALA A 100 5.07 -12.45 9.30
N ARG A 101 5.08 -12.95 10.54
CA ARG A 101 5.51 -12.17 11.71
C ARG A 101 7.00 -11.82 11.67
N ALA A 102 7.84 -12.69 11.14
CA ALA A 102 9.27 -12.40 10.99
C ALA A 102 9.52 -11.27 9.98
N ASP A 103 8.73 -11.22 8.90
CA ASP A 103 8.85 -10.18 7.86
C ASP A 103 8.57 -8.75 8.38
N LEU A 104 7.90 -8.59 9.52
CA LEU A 104 7.58 -7.28 10.10
C LEU A 104 8.60 -6.76 11.11
N VAL A 105 9.52 -7.63 11.53
CA VAL A 105 10.54 -7.31 12.53
C VAL A 105 11.94 -7.17 11.89
N ALA A 106 12.11 -7.71 10.68
CA ALA A 106 13.37 -7.67 9.90
C ALA A 106 13.55 -6.33 9.17
#